data_AF-A0A9D9IZ06-F1
#
_entry.id   AF-A0A9D9IZ06-F1
#
_cell.length_a   1.000
_cell.length_b   1.000
_cell.length_c   1.000
_cell.angle_alpha   90.00
_cell.angle_beta   90.00
_cell.angle_gamma   90.00
#
_symmetry.space_group_name_H-M   'P 1'
#
loop_
_entity.id
_entity.type
_entity.pdbx_description
1 polymer ?
#
loop_
_entity_poly.entity_id
_entity_poly.type
_entity_poly.pdbx_seq_one_letter_code
_entity_poly.pdbx_strand_id
1 'polypeptide(L)'
;MFSALTALLAVFRMVVIPAQFQNTHFSCTETELETIVLKAQDYFNDQFGRQCEFSFDLTPSVTLPKDLSYYGANYSDRKDALLYEAVRDACLQSSEDIDFSVYDNDSDGEVDNVFILVAGMSEADGASSDCIWPQHGLLKDSGAELHLDGKTVNSFTV
;
A
#
# COMPACT_ATOMS: atom_id res chain seq x y z
N MET A 1 9.05 -30.61 33.17
CA MET A 1 8.67 -31.00 31.79
C MET A 1 7.73 -29.92 31.29
N PHE A 2 8.27 -28.80 30.79
CA PHE A 2 7.47 -27.73 30.21
C PHE A 2 7.04 -28.19 28.82
N SER A 3 5.75 -28.40 28.64
CA SER A 3 5.17 -28.62 27.32
C SER A 3 5.34 -27.32 26.55
N ALA A 4 6.22 -27.33 25.55
CA ALA A 4 6.22 -26.33 24.50
C ALA A 4 4.92 -26.53 23.72
N LEU A 5 3.87 -25.85 24.17
CA LEU A 5 2.72 -25.59 23.33
C LEU A 5 3.26 -24.72 22.19
N THR A 6 3.48 -25.32 21.02
CA THR A 6 3.77 -24.58 19.80
C THR A 6 2.58 -23.66 19.58
N ALA A 7 2.70 -22.39 19.98
CA ALA A 7 1.78 -21.37 19.53
C ALA A 7 1.88 -21.37 18.01
N LEU A 8 0.78 -21.63 17.32
CA LEU A 8 0.69 -21.38 15.89
C LEU A 8 0.88 -19.86 15.76
N LEU A 9 2.05 -19.41 15.33
CA LEU A 9 2.23 -17.99 15.00
C LEU A 9 1.31 -17.70 13.81
N ALA A 10 0.31 -16.84 14.04
CA ALA A 10 -0.44 -16.24 12.96
C ALA A 10 0.48 -15.24 12.26
N VAL A 11 0.60 -15.37 10.93
CA VAL A 11 1.31 -14.42 10.10
C VAL A 11 0.30 -13.36 9.66
N PHE A 12 0.51 -12.11 10.07
CA PHE A 12 -0.23 -10.96 9.60
C PHE A 12 0.43 -10.43 8.32
N ARG A 13 -0.25 -10.57 7.19
CA ARG A 13 0.25 -10.22 5.86
C ARG A 13 -0.19 -8.81 5.47
N MET A 14 0.75 -8.04 4.92
CA MET A 14 0.54 -6.66 4.47
C MET A 14 1.07 -6.56 3.04
N VAL A 15 0.33 -5.91 2.15
CA VAL A 15 0.76 -5.69 0.76
C VAL A 15 1.35 -4.29 0.58
N VAL A 16 2.49 -4.22 -0.11
CA VAL A 16 3.15 -2.96 -0.48
C VAL A 16 3.29 -2.90 -2.00
N ILE A 17 2.66 -1.91 -2.63
CA ILE A 17 2.60 -1.74 -4.09
C ILE A 17 3.39 -0.50 -4.49
N PRO A 18 4.54 -0.63 -5.15
CA PRO A 18 5.25 0.51 -5.70
C PRO A 18 4.55 1.01 -6.97
N ALA A 19 4.03 2.23 -6.94
CA ALA A 19 3.37 2.88 -8.06
C ALA A 19 4.24 4.00 -8.62
N GLN A 20 4.60 3.88 -9.89
CA GLN A 20 5.21 4.95 -10.67
C GLN A 20 4.23 5.47 -11.73
N PHE A 21 4.56 6.60 -12.34
CA PHE A 21 3.70 7.33 -13.27
C PHE A 21 4.34 7.34 -14.66
N GLN A 22 3.55 7.68 -15.69
CA GLN A 22 4.07 7.75 -17.08
C GLN A 22 5.28 8.67 -17.23
N ASN A 23 5.33 9.76 -16.45
CA ASN A 23 6.37 10.78 -16.51
C ASN A 23 7.31 10.81 -15.29
N THR A 24 7.04 9.99 -14.26
CA THR A 24 7.76 10.03 -12.98
C THR A 24 8.02 8.61 -12.51
N HIS A 25 9.29 8.23 -12.43
CA HIS A 25 9.74 6.88 -12.08
C HIS A 25 10.55 6.88 -10.79
N PHE A 26 10.64 5.72 -10.14
CA PHE A 26 11.52 5.57 -8.99
C PHE A 26 12.98 5.84 -9.40
N SER A 27 13.67 6.66 -8.61
CA SER A 27 15.11 6.87 -8.75
C SER A 27 15.93 5.79 -8.03
N CYS A 28 15.28 5.01 -7.17
CA CYS A 28 15.89 3.89 -6.46
C CYS A 28 15.68 2.58 -7.25
N THR A 29 16.50 1.60 -6.92
CA THR A 29 16.42 0.24 -7.44
C THR A 29 15.36 -0.58 -6.71
N GLU A 30 14.92 -1.67 -7.32
CA GLU A 30 14.02 -2.65 -6.68
C GLU A 30 14.61 -3.17 -5.36
N THR A 31 15.92 -3.47 -5.33
CA THR A 31 16.61 -3.91 -4.10
C THR A 31 16.60 -2.85 -2.99
N GLU A 32 16.64 -1.57 -3.34
CA GLU A 32 16.53 -0.49 -2.35
C GLU A 32 15.10 -0.41 -1.79
N LEU A 33 14.07 -0.59 -2.63
CA LEU A 33 12.67 -0.69 -2.18
C LEU A 33 12.48 -1.91 -1.26
N GLU A 34 12.95 -3.09 -1.67
CA GLU A 34 12.94 -4.31 -0.86
C GLU A 34 13.61 -4.08 0.51
N THR A 35 14.77 -3.43 0.52
CA THR A 35 15.50 -3.12 1.75
C THR A 35 14.71 -2.19 2.67
N ILE A 36 13.99 -1.20 2.13
CA ILE A 36 13.15 -0.29 2.91
C ILE A 36 11.96 -1.05 3.52
N VAL A 37 11.29 -1.89 2.72
CA VAL A 37 10.15 -2.69 3.18
C VAL A 37 10.55 -3.70 4.24
N LEU A 38 11.69 -4.39 4.07
CA LEU A 38 12.22 -5.32 5.06
C LEU A 38 12.54 -4.64 6.39
N LYS A 39 13.07 -3.40 6.36
CA LYS A 39 13.30 -2.64 7.61
C LYS A 39 12.00 -2.31 8.33
N ALA A 40 10.93 -1.99 7.59
CA ALA A 40 9.61 -1.78 8.19
C ALA A 40 9.07 -3.09 8.79
N GLN A 41 9.18 -4.20 8.07
CA GLN A 41 8.80 -5.52 8.57
C GLN A 41 9.56 -5.89 9.87
N ASP A 42 10.88 -5.72 9.89
CA ASP A 42 11.71 -5.99 11.06
C ASP A 42 11.27 -5.14 12.25
N TYR A 43 11.00 -3.85 12.02
CA TYR A 43 10.50 -2.96 13.05
C TYR A 43 9.18 -3.46 13.65
N PHE A 44 8.22 -3.86 12.83
CA PHE A 44 6.92 -4.41 13.28
C PHE A 44 7.09 -5.73 14.05
N ASN A 45 7.95 -6.63 13.56
CA ASN A 45 8.23 -7.91 14.22
C ASN A 45 8.93 -7.74 15.58
N ASP A 46 9.72 -6.69 15.74
CA ASP A 46 10.32 -6.34 17.02
C ASP A 46 9.29 -5.78 18.03
N GLN A 47 8.13 -5.28 17.58
CA GLN A 47 7.18 -4.57 18.45
C GLN A 47 6.25 -5.46 19.31
N PHE A 48 6.13 -6.76 19.08
CA PHE A 48 5.09 -7.57 19.73
C PHE A 48 5.59 -8.80 20.48
N GLY A 49 6.86 -8.77 20.92
CA GLY A 49 7.46 -9.89 21.68
C GLY A 49 7.38 -11.23 20.92
N ARG A 50 7.33 -11.18 19.58
CA ARG A 50 7.18 -12.32 18.66
C ARG A 50 5.90 -13.15 18.86
N GLN A 51 4.81 -12.52 19.32
CA GLN A 51 3.50 -13.20 19.43
C GLN A 51 2.72 -13.23 18.12
N CYS A 52 3.06 -12.33 17.20
CA CYS A 52 2.55 -12.26 15.83
C CYS A 52 3.77 -12.03 14.91
N GLU A 53 3.76 -12.67 13.75
CA GLU A 53 4.75 -12.44 12.71
C GLU A 53 4.11 -11.56 11.63
N PHE A 54 4.75 -10.45 11.29
CA PHE A 54 4.34 -9.60 10.18
C PHE A 54 5.14 -9.99 8.93
N SER A 55 4.43 -10.14 7.80
CA SER A 55 4.99 -10.33 6.47
C SER A 55 4.56 -9.19 5.58
N PHE A 56 5.52 -8.48 5.00
CA PHE A 56 5.27 -7.41 4.04
C PHE A 56 5.61 -7.93 2.65
N ASP A 57 4.58 -8.14 1.85
CA ASP A 57 4.71 -8.62 0.48
C ASP A 57 4.88 -7.41 -0.43
N LEU A 58 6.10 -7.21 -0.95
CA LEU A 58 6.40 -6.19 -1.94
C LEU A 58 6.08 -6.70 -3.34
N THR A 59 5.19 -6.02 -4.05
CA THR A 59 4.85 -6.36 -5.44
C THR A 59 5.89 -5.82 -6.42
N PRO A 60 5.93 -6.33 -7.68
CA PRO A 60 6.56 -5.59 -8.77
C PRO A 60 6.00 -4.17 -8.87
N SER A 61 6.82 -3.23 -9.33
CA SER A 61 6.35 -1.86 -9.53
C SER A 61 5.37 -1.78 -10.69
N VAL A 62 4.28 -1.02 -10.52
CA VAL A 62 3.26 -0.77 -11.55
C VAL A 62 3.41 0.63 -12.13
N THR A 63 3.06 0.82 -13.40
CA THR A 63 3.06 2.14 -14.04
C THR A 63 1.64 2.62 -14.27
N LEU A 64 1.21 3.60 -13.48
CA LEU A 64 -0.13 4.15 -13.55
C LEU A 64 -0.39 4.82 -14.91
N PRO A 65 -1.66 4.80 -15.39
CA PRO A 65 -1.99 5.28 -16.74
C PRO A 65 -1.94 6.80 -16.90
N LYS A 66 -1.83 7.57 -15.81
CA LYS A 66 -1.72 9.04 -15.82
C LYS A 66 -0.42 9.52 -15.18
N ASP A 67 -0.12 10.80 -15.40
CA ASP A 67 1.02 11.50 -14.79
C ASP A 67 0.79 11.75 -13.30
N LEU A 68 1.87 11.94 -12.54
CA LEU A 68 1.81 12.27 -11.10
C LEU A 68 0.89 13.47 -10.82
N SER A 69 0.96 14.51 -11.66
CA SER A 69 0.16 15.72 -11.51
C SER A 69 -1.34 15.53 -11.71
N TYR A 70 -1.77 14.44 -12.34
CA TYR A 70 -3.19 14.10 -12.38
C TYR A 70 -3.65 13.58 -11.02
N TYR A 71 -2.89 12.66 -10.41
CA TYR A 71 -3.28 12.01 -9.16
C TYR A 71 -3.07 12.90 -7.93
N GLY A 72 -1.96 13.64 -7.88
CA GLY A 72 -1.62 14.58 -6.80
C GLY A 72 -2.23 15.97 -6.96
N ALA A 73 -3.20 16.14 -7.86
CA ALA A 73 -3.80 17.45 -8.13
C ALA A 73 -4.59 17.95 -6.92
N ASN A 74 -4.22 19.16 -6.48
CA ASN A 74 -4.97 19.90 -5.49
C ASN A 74 -6.05 20.80 -6.13
N TYR A 75 -7.27 20.75 -5.59
CA TYR A 75 -8.40 21.58 -5.98
C TYR A 75 -8.70 22.64 -4.92
N SER A 76 -9.51 23.65 -5.28
CA SER A 76 -9.80 24.78 -4.40
C SER A 76 -10.43 24.41 -3.05
N ASP A 77 -11.13 23.28 -2.98
CA ASP A 77 -11.86 22.78 -1.82
C ASP A 77 -11.30 21.47 -1.25
N ARG A 78 -10.38 20.81 -1.97
CA ARG A 78 -9.94 19.44 -1.70
C ARG A 78 -8.48 19.24 -2.07
N LYS A 79 -7.73 18.56 -1.21
CA LYS A 79 -6.35 18.15 -1.45
C LYS A 79 -6.31 16.73 -2.02
N ASP A 80 -5.42 16.47 -2.97
CA ASP A 80 -5.24 15.18 -3.66
C ASP A 80 -6.53 14.47 -4.05
N ALA A 81 -7.45 15.20 -4.70
CA ALA A 81 -8.81 14.71 -4.88
C ALA A 81 -8.89 13.45 -5.76
N LEU A 82 -7.80 13.10 -6.46
CA LEU A 82 -7.71 11.95 -7.37
C LEU A 82 -6.79 10.83 -6.84
N LEU A 83 -6.35 10.91 -5.58
CA LEU A 83 -5.52 9.87 -4.96
C LEU A 83 -6.22 8.50 -4.95
N TYR A 84 -7.54 8.48 -4.75
CA TYR A 84 -8.32 7.24 -4.79
C TYR A 84 -8.22 6.54 -6.16
N GLU A 85 -8.04 7.29 -7.26
CA GLU A 85 -7.81 6.70 -8.59
C GLU A 85 -6.43 6.08 -8.71
N ALA A 86 -5.39 6.70 -8.11
CA ALA A 86 -4.06 6.12 -8.07
C ALA A 86 -4.05 4.80 -7.31
N VAL A 87 -4.69 4.75 -6.13
CA VAL A 87 -4.81 3.52 -5.33
C VAL A 87 -5.55 2.45 -6.11
N ARG A 88 -6.68 2.78 -6.76
CA ARG A 88 -7.46 1.84 -7.55
C ARG A 88 -6.67 1.30 -8.74
N ASP A 89 -6.02 2.18 -9.51
CA ASP A 89 -5.25 1.80 -10.68
C ASP A 89 -4.02 0.95 -10.29
N ALA A 90 -3.37 1.25 -9.16
CA ALA A 90 -2.27 0.46 -8.64
C ALA A 90 -2.72 -0.96 -8.27
N CYS A 91 -3.81 -1.08 -7.52
CA CYS A 91 -4.34 -2.37 -7.08
C CYS A 91 -4.84 -3.23 -8.27
N LEU A 92 -5.51 -2.62 -9.25
CA LEU A 92 -5.94 -3.33 -10.45
C LEU A 92 -4.75 -3.87 -11.25
N GLN A 93 -3.69 -3.09 -11.41
CA GLN A 93 -2.50 -3.55 -12.14
C GLN A 93 -1.73 -4.63 -11.38
N SER A 94 -1.63 -4.55 -10.06
CA SER A 94 -0.93 -5.57 -9.27
C SER A 94 -1.72 -6.88 -9.16
N SER A 95 -3.06 -6.85 -9.35
CA SER A 95 -3.93 -8.03 -9.23
C SER A 95 -3.62 -9.17 -10.22
N GLU A 96 -2.81 -8.92 -11.26
CA GLU A 96 -2.33 -9.98 -12.15
C GLU A 96 -1.22 -10.84 -11.50
N ASP A 97 -0.50 -10.29 -10.52
CA ASP A 97 0.68 -10.89 -9.91
C ASP A 97 0.44 -11.39 -8.48
N ILE A 98 -0.59 -10.88 -7.80
CA ILE A 98 -0.88 -11.22 -6.40
C ILE A 98 -2.36 -11.56 -6.18
N ASP A 99 -2.62 -12.36 -5.15
CA ASP A 99 -3.97 -12.69 -4.65
C ASP A 99 -4.28 -11.80 -3.45
N PHE A 100 -5.20 -10.85 -3.60
CA PHE A 100 -5.56 -9.92 -2.52
C PHE A 100 -6.24 -10.61 -1.34
N SER A 101 -6.80 -11.81 -1.53
CA SER A 101 -7.55 -12.51 -0.49
C SER A 101 -6.72 -12.91 0.73
N VAL A 102 -5.40 -13.00 0.57
CA VAL A 102 -4.47 -13.37 1.65
C VAL A 102 -4.18 -12.21 2.62
N TYR A 103 -4.61 -11.00 2.29
CA TYR A 103 -4.44 -9.78 3.10
C TYR A 103 -5.70 -9.41 3.90
N ASP A 104 -6.72 -10.27 3.89
CA ASP A 104 -7.83 -10.26 4.84
C ASP A 104 -7.45 -11.19 6.01
N ASN A 105 -6.68 -10.66 6.96
CA ASN A 105 -6.05 -11.47 8.02
C ASN A 105 -7.05 -11.91 9.09
N ASP A 106 -8.19 -11.24 9.24
CA ASP A 106 -9.22 -11.56 10.23
C ASP A 106 -10.48 -12.21 9.63
N SER A 107 -10.52 -12.37 8.31
CA SER A 107 -11.59 -13.01 7.54
C SER A 107 -12.93 -12.27 7.58
N ASP A 108 -12.90 -10.93 7.67
CA ASP A 108 -14.11 -10.09 7.66
C ASP A 108 -14.63 -9.76 6.24
N GLY A 109 -13.85 -10.08 5.21
CA GLY A 109 -14.18 -9.82 3.80
C GLY A 109 -13.54 -8.56 3.23
N GLU A 110 -12.77 -7.80 4.02
CA GLU A 110 -11.98 -6.65 3.59
C GLU A 110 -10.48 -6.96 3.62
N VAL A 111 -9.73 -6.41 2.67
CA VAL A 111 -8.27 -6.36 2.77
C VAL A 111 -7.92 -5.36 3.87
N ASP A 112 -7.11 -5.78 4.85
CA ASP A 112 -6.84 -4.99 6.06
C ASP A 112 -6.26 -3.60 5.73
N ASN A 113 -5.27 -3.54 4.84
CA ASN A 113 -4.75 -2.30 4.29
C ASN A 113 -3.87 -2.55 3.05
N VAL A 114 -3.95 -1.66 2.05
CA VAL A 114 -2.96 -1.59 0.96
C VAL A 114 -2.00 -0.43 1.18
N PHE A 115 -0.70 -0.69 1.14
CA PHE A 115 0.33 0.36 1.20
C PHE A 115 0.81 0.67 -0.21
N ILE A 116 0.70 1.91 -0.64
CA ILE A 116 1.18 2.34 -1.96
C ILE A 116 2.40 3.22 -1.76
N LEU A 117 3.56 2.78 -2.25
CA LEU A 117 4.74 3.65 -2.33
C LEU A 117 4.68 4.36 -3.67
N VAL A 118 4.74 5.69 -3.70
CA VAL A 118 4.64 6.45 -4.96
C VAL A 118 5.98 7.04 -5.39
N ALA A 119 6.25 7.03 -6.70
CA ALA A 119 7.43 7.68 -7.26
C ALA A 119 7.26 9.21 -7.31
N GLY A 120 8.27 9.95 -6.85
CA GLY A 120 8.26 11.42 -6.85
C GLY A 120 8.63 11.99 -5.49
N MET A 121 8.66 13.32 -5.39
CA MET A 121 8.85 14.00 -4.11
C MET A 121 7.49 14.14 -3.39
N SER A 122 7.50 14.12 -2.06
CA SER A 122 6.31 14.30 -1.22
C SER A 122 5.89 15.77 -1.12
N GLU A 123 4.60 16.09 -1.25
CA GLU A 123 4.09 17.46 -1.00
C GLU A 123 4.39 17.86 0.47
N ALA A 124 4.33 16.92 1.41
CA ALA A 124 4.62 17.19 2.82
C ALA A 124 6.09 17.57 3.08
N ASP A 125 7.00 17.16 2.19
CA ASP A 125 8.43 17.53 2.25
C ASP A 125 8.74 18.81 1.45
N GLY A 126 7.71 19.54 1.00
CA GLY A 126 7.83 20.82 0.32
C GLY A 126 7.90 20.73 -1.21
N ALA A 127 7.50 19.60 -1.80
CA ALA A 127 7.33 19.49 -3.25
C ALA A 127 6.15 20.34 -3.76
N SER A 128 5.95 20.35 -5.09
CA SER A 128 4.83 21.05 -5.71
C SER A 128 3.48 20.49 -5.25
N SER A 129 2.43 21.32 -5.32
CA SER A 129 1.04 20.93 -5.04
C SER A 129 0.42 19.95 -6.04
N ASP A 130 1.20 19.48 -7.02
CA ASP A 130 0.85 18.44 -7.99
C ASP A 130 1.46 17.07 -7.59
N CYS A 131 2.25 17.04 -6.51
CA CYS A 131 2.76 15.83 -5.89
C CYS A 131 1.79 15.34 -4.82
N ILE A 132 1.82 14.04 -4.54
CA ILE A 132 0.93 13.44 -3.55
C ILE A 132 1.38 13.82 -2.13
N TRP A 133 0.41 14.20 -1.29
CA TRP A 133 0.58 14.33 0.15
C TRP A 133 0.36 12.96 0.82
N PRO A 134 1.34 12.44 1.58
CA PRO A 134 1.20 11.15 2.26
C PRO A 134 0.02 11.13 3.24
N GLN A 135 -0.85 10.14 3.12
CA GLN A 135 -2.09 10.06 3.89
C GLN A 135 -2.63 8.63 3.97
N HIS A 136 -3.46 8.41 4.99
CA HIS A 136 -4.35 7.25 5.09
C HIS A 136 -5.77 7.69 4.73
N GLY A 137 -6.53 6.79 4.11
CA GLY A 137 -7.92 7.04 3.77
C GLY A 137 -8.69 5.77 3.47
N LEU A 138 -9.99 5.97 3.18
CA LEU A 138 -10.89 4.92 2.74
C LEU A 138 -11.39 5.23 1.32
N LEU A 139 -11.32 4.27 0.40
CA LEU A 139 -11.80 4.45 -0.98
C LEU A 139 -13.28 4.86 -1.01
N LYS A 140 -14.09 4.32 -0.11
CA LYS A 140 -15.53 4.65 -0.01
C LYS A 140 -15.79 6.12 0.34
N ASP A 141 -14.87 6.82 1.00
CA ASP A 141 -15.04 8.24 1.33
C ASP A 141 -14.99 9.12 0.07
N SER A 142 -14.37 8.62 -1.01
CA SER A 142 -14.39 9.21 -2.35
C SER A 142 -15.51 8.65 -3.24
N GLY A 143 -16.37 7.78 -2.69
CA GLY A 143 -17.40 7.05 -3.45
C GLY A 143 -16.86 5.95 -4.36
N ALA A 144 -15.60 5.55 -4.19
CA ALA A 144 -14.99 4.46 -4.94
C ALA A 144 -15.26 3.12 -4.25
N GLU A 145 -15.44 2.09 -5.07
CA GLU A 145 -15.62 0.70 -4.64
C GLU A 145 -14.67 -0.17 -5.46
N LEU A 146 -13.93 -1.05 -4.80
CA LEU A 146 -12.97 -1.95 -5.43
C LEU A 146 -13.08 -3.34 -4.80
N HIS A 147 -13.28 -4.34 -5.67
CA HIS A 147 -13.35 -5.74 -5.28
C HIS A 147 -12.30 -6.53 -6.05
N LEU A 148 -11.40 -7.21 -5.34
CA LEU A 148 -10.34 -8.04 -5.89
C LEU A 148 -10.31 -9.37 -5.13
N ASP A 149 -10.23 -10.47 -5.86
CA ASP A 149 -10.13 -11.83 -5.29
C ASP A 149 -11.20 -12.16 -4.23
N GLY A 150 -12.40 -11.62 -4.44
CA GLY A 150 -13.55 -11.81 -3.54
C GLY A 150 -13.47 -11.01 -2.24
N LYS A 151 -12.54 -10.07 -2.11
CA LYS A 151 -12.41 -9.13 -1.00
C LYS A 151 -12.70 -7.70 -1.43
N THR A 152 -13.17 -6.89 -0.48
CA THR A 152 -13.26 -5.45 -0.65
C THR A 152 -11.90 -4.83 -0.34
N VAL A 153 -11.36 -4.02 -1.25
CA VAL A 153 -10.22 -3.14 -0.96
C VAL A 153 -10.78 -1.77 -0.62
N ASN A 154 -10.57 -1.32 0.61
CA ASN A 154 -11.12 -0.04 1.07
C ASN A 154 -10.10 0.81 1.85
N SER A 155 -9.36 0.23 2.81
CA SER A 155 -8.33 0.95 3.54
C SER A 155 -7.02 1.04 2.76
N PHE A 156 -6.44 2.23 2.67
CA PHE A 156 -5.16 2.44 2.01
C PHE A 156 -4.27 3.44 2.76
N THR A 157 -2.96 3.31 2.55
CA THR A 157 -1.94 4.27 2.97
C THR A 157 -1.04 4.60 1.79
N VAL A 158 -0.82 5.89 1.53
CA VAL A 158 0.13 6.40 0.53
C VAL A 158 1.17 7.28 1.21
#